data_AF-A0A2S2NQT8-F1
#
_entry.id   AF-A0A2S2NQT8-F1
#
_cell.length_a   1.000
_cell.length_b   1.000
_cell.length_c   1.000
_cell.angle_alpha   90.00
_cell.angle_beta   90.00
_cell.angle_gamma   90.00
#
_symmetry.space_group_name_H-M   'P 1'
#
loop_
_entity.id
_entity.type
_entity.pdbx_description
1 polymer ?
#
loop_
_entity_poly.entity_id
_entity_poly.type
_entity_poly.pdbx_seq_one_letter_code
_entity_poly.pdbx_strand_id
1 'polypeptide(L)'
;MAVRPEKFVMTNLVRAAFVLIACSVSQTCASFSFNTKDLVLLVNDSTTLTLTLTDNVPGNTTLILSTNHKDLLTTNITKIEVTNSTGPNIWPIELFGHDAGHDILKVDAFPPSIKSSDAFVRVTLQHSNELALVSVVVGWIYFVAWSISFYPQMYENWRRKSVVGLNFDFI
;
A
#
# COMPACT_ATOMS: atom_id res chain seq x y z
N MET A 1 37.85 -46.35 4.70
CA MET A 1 37.71 -45.49 3.50
C MET A 1 38.03 -44.06 3.92
N ALA A 2 39.29 -43.65 3.82
CA ALA A 2 39.74 -42.36 4.35
C ALA A 2 39.29 -41.21 3.43
N VAL A 3 38.45 -40.31 3.95
CA VAL A 3 38.02 -39.12 3.21
C VAL A 3 39.25 -38.22 3.00
N ARG A 4 39.57 -37.94 1.74
CA ARG A 4 40.72 -37.10 1.36
C ARG A 4 40.55 -35.70 1.98
N PRO A 5 41.52 -35.19 2.76
CA PRO A 5 41.37 -33.98 3.59
C PRO A 5 40.95 -32.74 2.80
N GLU A 6 41.36 -32.63 1.54
CA GLU A 6 40.99 -31.53 0.64
C GLU A 6 39.46 -31.42 0.40
N LYS A 7 38.75 -32.56 0.31
CA LYS A 7 37.29 -32.57 0.13
C LYS A 7 36.56 -32.09 1.39
N PHE A 8 37.13 -32.37 2.57
CA PHE A 8 36.57 -31.93 3.85
C PHE A 8 36.73 -30.41 4.04
N VAL A 9 37.91 -29.86 3.71
CA VAL A 9 38.19 -28.42 3.79
C VAL A 9 37.30 -27.63 2.83
N MET A 10 37.15 -28.09 1.58
CA MET A 10 36.35 -27.42 0.57
C MET A 10 34.84 -27.40 0.92
N THR A 11 34.32 -28.48 1.51
CA THR A 11 32.91 -28.55 1.94
C THR A 11 32.62 -27.57 3.09
N ASN A 12 33.56 -27.41 4.03
CA ASN A 12 33.42 -26.45 5.13
C ASN A 12 33.56 -25.00 4.67
N LEU A 13 34.42 -24.72 3.68
CA LEU A 13 34.52 -23.40 3.05
C LEU A 13 33.24 -23.00 2.32
N VAL A 14 32.62 -23.92 1.56
CA VAL A 14 31.35 -23.65 0.87
C VAL A 14 30.22 -23.41 1.86
N ARG A 15 30.17 -24.18 2.97
CA ARG A 15 29.20 -23.95 4.05
C ARG A 15 29.42 -22.60 4.74
N ALA A 16 30.66 -22.23 5.04
CA ALA A 16 31.00 -20.94 5.61
C ALA A 16 30.63 -19.78 4.67
N ALA A 17 30.87 -19.92 3.37
CA ALA A 17 30.46 -18.94 2.36
C ALA A 17 28.92 -18.82 2.29
N PHE A 18 28.19 -19.93 2.30
CA PHE A 18 26.72 -19.92 2.33
C PHE A 18 26.17 -19.26 3.59
N VAL A 19 26.80 -19.49 4.74
CA VAL A 19 26.43 -18.83 6.01
C VAL A 19 26.72 -17.34 5.97
N LEU A 20 27.85 -16.91 5.40
CA LEU A 20 28.18 -15.49 5.25
C LEU A 20 27.22 -14.79 4.26
N ILE A 21 26.86 -15.43 3.15
CA ILE A 21 25.87 -14.93 2.19
C ILE A 21 24.49 -14.84 2.85
N ALA A 22 24.09 -15.85 3.64
CA ALA A 22 22.83 -15.82 4.38
C ALA A 22 22.81 -14.72 5.46
N CYS A 23 23.93 -14.51 6.17
CA CYS A 23 24.07 -13.42 7.15
C CYS A 23 23.99 -12.03 6.52
N SER A 24 24.48 -11.84 5.28
CA SER A 24 24.39 -10.54 4.59
C SER A 24 22.96 -10.18 4.14
N VAL A 25 22.03 -11.13 4.12
CA VAL A 25 20.63 -10.91 3.70
C VAL A 25 19.74 -10.43 4.85
N SER A 26 20.16 -10.61 6.10
CA SER A 26 19.43 -10.19 7.29
C SER A 26 19.92 -8.86 7.87
N GLN A 27 20.20 -7.87 7.01
CA GLN A 27 20.27 -6.49 7.47
C GLN A 27 18.85 -5.93 7.43
N THR A 28 18.18 -5.91 8.60
CA THR A 28 16.90 -5.22 8.77
C THR A 28 17.14 -3.74 8.57
N CYS A 29 16.89 -3.25 7.36
CA CYS A 29 16.89 -1.82 7.09
C CYS A 29 15.69 -1.20 7.78
N ALA A 30 15.91 -0.04 8.41
CA ALA A 30 14.83 0.76 8.96
C ALA A 30 13.69 0.92 7.94
N SER A 31 12.46 0.94 8.43
CA SER A 31 11.26 1.08 7.63
C SER A 31 10.32 2.09 8.28
N PHE A 32 9.62 2.84 7.43
CA PHE A 32 8.54 3.73 7.84
C PHE A 32 7.21 3.02 7.59
N SER A 33 6.31 3.11 8.57
CA SER A 33 4.94 2.67 8.40
C SER A 33 4.00 3.70 9.00
N PHE A 34 2.82 3.80 8.41
CA PHE A 34 1.68 4.48 9.00
C PHE A 34 0.80 3.48 9.75
N ASN A 35 -0.12 3.96 10.60
CA ASN A 35 -1.09 3.07 11.24
C ASN A 35 -2.07 2.42 10.25
N THR A 36 -2.30 3.05 9.10
CA THR A 36 -3.25 2.63 8.07
C THR A 36 -2.65 2.88 6.69
N LYS A 37 -3.06 2.06 5.72
CA LYS A 37 -2.69 2.23 4.29
C LYS A 37 -3.72 3.04 3.53
N ASP A 38 -4.98 2.98 3.95
CA ASP A 38 -6.09 3.68 3.33
C ASP A 38 -6.81 4.52 4.40
N LEU A 39 -7.10 5.77 4.07
CA LEU A 39 -7.81 6.71 4.91
C LEU A 39 -8.94 7.35 4.11
N VAL A 40 -10.12 7.43 4.71
CA VAL A 40 -11.25 8.21 4.19
C VAL A 40 -11.41 9.44 5.08
N LEU A 41 -11.40 10.62 4.48
CA LEU A 41 -11.49 11.90 5.17
C LEU A 41 -12.62 12.72 4.54
N LEU A 42 -13.40 13.42 5.37
CA LEU A 42 -14.40 14.36 4.86
C LEU A 42 -13.74 15.68 4.44
N VAL A 43 -14.30 16.32 3.43
CA VAL A 43 -13.87 17.66 3.00
C VAL A 43 -14.11 18.67 4.13
N ASN A 44 -13.13 19.55 4.37
CA ASN A 44 -13.05 20.51 5.49
C ASN A 44 -12.87 19.90 6.89
N ASP A 45 -12.72 18.57 7.00
CA ASP A 45 -12.34 17.93 8.24
C ASP A 45 -10.82 17.70 8.31
N SER A 46 -10.35 17.47 9.54
CA SER A 46 -8.97 17.10 9.81
C SER A 46 -8.88 15.75 10.51
N THR A 47 -7.77 15.04 10.29
CA THR A 47 -7.51 13.75 10.95
C THR A 47 -6.02 13.57 11.21
N THR A 48 -5.70 12.96 12.35
CA THR A 48 -4.33 12.65 12.75
C THR A 48 -3.92 11.26 12.27
N LEU A 49 -2.83 11.18 11.51
CA LEU A 49 -2.14 9.94 11.18
C LEU A 49 -0.86 9.80 12.01
N THR A 50 -0.54 8.58 12.43
CA THR A 50 0.72 8.31 13.12
C THR A 50 1.73 7.66 12.18
N LEU A 51 2.88 8.30 12.05
CA LEU A 51 4.05 7.76 11.36
C LEU A 51 4.97 7.11 12.38
N THR A 52 5.25 5.83 12.19
CA THR A 52 6.14 5.02 13.03
C THR A 52 7.40 4.66 12.27
N LEU A 53 8.55 4.84 12.92
CA LEU A 53 9.85 4.35 12.47
C LEU A 53 10.22 3.10 13.28
N THR A 54 10.42 1.97 12.59
CA THR A 54 10.61 0.66 13.23
C THR A 54 12.00 0.50 13.87
N ASP A 55 13.05 0.93 13.19
CA ASP A 55 14.44 0.70 13.61
C ASP A 55 15.26 1.99 13.67
N ASN A 56 16.40 1.90 14.35
CA ASN A 56 17.34 3.01 14.46
C ASN A 56 17.92 3.40 13.09
N VAL A 57 18.06 4.70 12.89
CA VAL A 57 18.66 5.28 11.68
C VAL A 57 20.11 5.65 11.98
N PRO A 58 21.08 5.17 11.19
CA PRO A 58 22.51 5.33 11.49
C PRO A 58 23.06 6.75 11.27
N GLY A 59 22.23 7.73 10.89
CA GLY A 59 22.64 9.10 10.63
C GLY A 59 21.50 10.10 10.70
N ASN A 60 21.82 11.38 10.51
CA ASN A 60 20.83 12.44 10.41
C ASN A 60 20.01 12.26 9.12
N THR A 61 18.72 11.96 9.28
CA THR A 61 17.81 11.76 8.16
C THR A 61 16.66 12.73 8.25
N THR A 62 16.40 13.43 7.16
CA THR A 62 15.22 14.29 7.01
C THR A 62 14.13 13.51 6.30
N LEU A 63 12.96 13.39 6.94
CA LEU A 63 11.76 12.85 6.33
C LEU A 63 11.01 13.99 5.65
N ILE A 64 10.67 13.79 4.39
CA ILE A 64 9.93 14.73 3.58
C ILE A 64 8.57 14.09 3.31
N LEU A 65 7.52 14.75 3.78
CA LEU A 65 6.14 14.37 3.51
C LEU A 65 5.69 15.13 2.27
N SER A 66 5.21 14.38 1.28
CA SER A 66 4.71 14.94 0.02
C SER A 66 3.32 14.38 -0.28
N THR A 67 2.46 15.26 -0.80
CA THR A 67 1.16 14.94 -1.38
C THR A 67 1.25 15.23 -2.88
N ASN A 68 0.47 14.55 -3.74
CA ASN A 68 0.52 14.85 -5.17
C ASN A 68 -0.26 16.14 -5.48
N HIS A 69 -1.34 16.39 -4.75
CA HIS A 69 -2.28 17.48 -5.01
C HIS A 69 -2.50 18.30 -3.75
N LYS A 70 -1.75 19.41 -3.62
CA LYS A 70 -1.82 20.32 -2.46
C LYS A 70 -3.16 21.05 -2.33
N ASP A 71 -3.89 21.16 -3.43
CA ASP A 71 -5.26 21.69 -3.50
C ASP A 71 -6.29 20.74 -2.88
N LEU A 72 -6.00 19.44 -2.81
CA LEU A 72 -6.88 18.45 -2.20
C LEU A 72 -6.52 18.19 -0.73
N LEU A 73 -5.22 18.01 -0.45
CA LEU A 73 -4.74 17.56 0.87
C LEU A 73 -3.50 18.34 1.32
N THR A 74 -3.58 18.90 2.53
CA THR A 74 -2.46 19.57 3.20
C THR A 74 -2.09 18.88 4.50
N THR A 75 -0.80 18.84 4.81
CA THR A 75 -0.28 18.38 6.10
C THR A 75 0.18 19.55 6.95
N ASN A 76 0.06 19.45 8.28
CA ASN A 76 0.61 20.47 9.18
C ASN A 76 2.16 20.55 9.11
N ILE A 77 2.81 19.41 8.85
CA ILE A 77 4.26 19.24 8.84
C ILE A 77 4.66 18.60 7.50
N THR A 78 5.67 19.18 6.86
CA THR A 78 6.22 18.68 5.59
C THR A 78 7.62 18.09 5.75
N LYS A 79 8.32 18.41 6.83
CA LYS A 79 9.69 17.97 7.11
C LYS A 79 9.85 17.56 8.57
N ILE A 80 10.50 16.42 8.79
CA ILE A 80 10.82 15.91 10.12
C ILE A 80 12.31 15.58 10.15
N GLU A 81 13.05 16.16 11.08
CA GLU A 81 14.47 15.86 11.26
C GLU A 81 14.65 14.76 12.31
N VAL A 82 15.29 13.66 11.91
CA VAL A 82 15.56 12.50 12.78
C VAL A 82 17.06 12.43 13.03
N THR A 83 17.45 12.58 14.30
CA THR A 83 18.85 12.50 14.74
C THR A 83 19.00 11.36 15.75
N ASN A 84 19.85 10.37 15.46
CA ASN A 84 20.25 9.27 16.36
C ASN A 84 19.13 8.75 17.28
N SER A 85 18.17 8.02 16.72
CA SER A 85 17.01 7.53 17.45
C SER A 85 17.26 6.16 18.09
N THR A 86 17.48 6.13 19.41
CA THR A 86 17.65 4.88 20.18
C THR A 86 16.33 4.17 20.53
N GLY A 87 15.31 4.27 19.66
CA GLY A 87 14.02 3.62 19.83
C GLY A 87 13.04 3.89 18.68
N PRO A 88 11.85 3.27 18.72
CA PRO A 88 10.80 3.52 17.74
C PRO A 88 10.24 4.93 17.93
N ASN A 89 10.41 5.76 16.91
CA ASN A 89 9.88 7.12 16.91
C ASN A 89 8.46 7.15 16.34
N ILE A 90 7.59 7.95 16.96
CA ILE A 90 6.19 8.10 16.56
C ILE A 90 5.92 9.59 16.37
N TRP A 91 5.45 9.97 15.19
CA TRP A 91 5.07 11.35 14.87
C TRP A 91 3.59 11.43 14.50
N PRO A 92 2.79 12.25 15.21
CA PRO A 92 1.44 12.58 14.79
C PRO A 92 1.48 13.62 13.68
N ILE A 93 0.86 13.30 12.55
CA ILE A 93 0.75 14.15 11.37
C ILE A 93 -0.72 14.48 11.20
N GLU A 94 -1.06 15.77 11.24
CA GLU A 94 -2.41 16.22 10.96
C GLU A 94 -2.58 16.46 9.48
N LEU A 95 -3.64 15.87 8.93
CA LEU A 95 -4.10 16.04 7.57
C LEU A 95 -5.34 16.92 7.55
N PHE A 96 -5.40 17.82 6.57
CA PHE A 96 -6.52 18.71 6.31
C PHE A 96 -7.02 18.49 4.88
N GLY A 97 -8.29 18.12 4.75
CA GLY A 97 -8.93 17.94 3.45
C GLY A 97 -9.55 19.24 2.95
N HIS A 98 -9.25 19.64 1.72
CA HIS A 98 -9.73 20.88 1.12
C HIS A 98 -10.82 20.66 0.06
N ASP A 99 -10.66 19.64 -0.79
CA ASP A 99 -11.64 19.33 -1.84
C ASP A 99 -11.73 17.81 -2.07
N ALA A 100 -12.82 17.35 -2.69
CA ALA A 100 -13.08 15.93 -2.91
C ALA A 100 -12.15 15.34 -3.99
N GLY A 101 -11.67 14.12 -3.77
CA GLY A 101 -10.75 13.46 -4.70
C GLY A 101 -9.93 12.34 -4.06
N HIS A 102 -8.89 11.92 -4.78
CA HIS A 102 -7.95 10.91 -4.31
C HIS A 102 -6.54 11.47 -4.32
N ASP A 103 -5.84 11.32 -3.21
CA ASP A 103 -4.42 11.66 -3.12
C ASP A 103 -3.63 10.60 -2.35
N ILE A 104 -2.31 10.69 -2.41
CA ILE A 104 -1.38 9.79 -1.75
C ILE A 104 -0.43 10.65 -0.93
N LEU A 105 -0.43 10.43 0.38
CA LEU A 105 0.60 10.94 1.27
C LEU A 105 1.79 9.99 1.21
N LYS A 106 2.95 10.49 0.80
CA LYS A 106 4.19 9.73 0.70
C LYS A 106 5.24 10.31 1.63
N VAL A 107 6.03 9.43 2.24
CA VAL A 107 7.21 9.80 3.02
C VAL A 107 8.45 9.40 2.22
N ASP A 108 9.35 10.36 2.03
CA ASP A 108 10.66 10.14 1.44
C ASP A 108 11.75 10.52 2.45
N ALA A 109 12.81 9.72 2.52
CA ALA A 109 13.95 9.97 3.38
C ALA A 109 15.12 10.56 2.59
N PHE A 110 15.74 11.60 3.14
CA PHE A 110 16.97 12.18 2.62
C PHE A 110 18.06 12.18 3.70
N PRO A 111 19.24 11.58 3.47
CA PRO A 111 19.64 10.79 2.31
C PRO A 111 18.82 9.48 2.16
N PRO A 112 18.78 8.85 0.97
CA PRO A 112 17.99 7.64 0.69
C PRO A 112 18.63 6.38 1.31
N SER A 113 18.90 6.44 2.60
CA SER A 113 19.53 5.38 3.40
C SER A 113 18.51 4.35 3.90
N ILE A 114 17.22 4.58 3.67
CA ILE A 114 16.10 3.84 4.26
C ILE A 114 15.12 3.43 3.16
N LYS A 115 14.56 2.22 3.26
CA LYS A 115 13.55 1.73 2.31
C LYS A 115 12.22 2.48 2.53
N SER A 116 11.97 3.48 1.67
CA SER A 116 10.76 4.33 1.73
C SER A 116 9.61 3.86 0.82
N SER A 117 9.81 2.83 -0.01
CA SER A 117 8.86 2.43 -1.06
C SER A 117 7.46 2.08 -0.54
N ASP A 118 7.37 1.61 0.70
CA ASP A 118 6.14 1.06 1.28
C ASP A 118 5.47 2.06 2.24
N ALA A 119 6.04 3.26 2.38
CA ALA A 119 5.66 4.30 3.34
C ALA A 119 4.75 5.36 2.72
N PHE A 120 3.56 4.92 2.29
CA PHE A 120 2.53 5.81 1.77
C PHE A 120 1.15 5.46 2.34
N VAL A 121 0.26 6.45 2.33
CA VAL A 121 -1.17 6.33 2.68
C VAL A 121 -2.00 6.87 1.52
N ARG A 122 -2.99 6.11 1.08
CA ARG A 122 -3.98 6.56 0.12
C ARG A 122 -5.08 7.28 0.89
N VAL A 123 -5.33 8.52 0.53
CA VAL A 123 -6.36 9.35 1.16
C VAL A 123 -7.47 9.59 0.15
N THR A 124 -8.68 9.19 0.52
CA THR A 124 -9.89 9.47 -0.24
C THR A 124 -10.67 10.56 0.47
N LEU A 125 -10.81 11.70 -0.22
CA LEU A 125 -11.54 12.86 0.24
C LEU A 125 -12.95 12.84 -0.33
N GLN A 126 -13.95 12.87 0.54
CA GLN A 126 -15.35 12.82 0.12
C GLN A 126 -16.20 13.87 0.85
N HIS A 127 -17.21 14.41 0.18
CA HIS A 127 -18.11 15.37 0.81
C HIS A 127 -19.05 14.74 1.85
N SER A 128 -19.45 13.49 1.65
CA SER A 128 -20.40 12.81 2.53
C SER A 128 -20.25 11.30 2.46
N ASN A 129 -20.25 10.67 3.63
CA ASN A 129 -20.29 9.21 3.75
C ASN A 129 -21.61 8.62 3.24
N GLU A 130 -22.71 9.36 3.39
CA GLU A 130 -24.04 8.88 2.99
C GLU A 130 -24.18 8.84 1.48
N LEU A 131 -23.68 9.86 0.78
CA LEU A 131 -23.66 9.88 -0.68
C LEU A 131 -22.77 8.75 -1.23
N ALA A 132 -21.64 8.49 -0.58
CA ALA A 132 -20.77 7.37 -0.94
C ALA A 132 -21.50 6.02 -0.76
N LEU A 133 -22.22 5.83 0.34
CA LEU A 133 -23.01 4.62 0.59
C LEU A 133 -24.12 4.44 -0.43
N VAL A 134 -24.89 5.50 -0.71
CA VAL A 134 -25.96 5.47 -1.72
C VAL A 134 -25.41 5.12 -3.10
N SER A 135 -24.27 5.70 -3.47
CA SER A 135 -23.58 5.40 -4.73
C SER A 135 -23.21 3.92 -4.85
N VAL A 136 -22.64 3.34 -3.78
CA VAL A 136 -22.31 1.91 -3.72
C VAL A 136 -23.55 1.04 -3.87
N VAL A 137 -24.63 1.36 -3.16
CA VAL A 137 -25.90 0.58 -3.22
C VAL A 137 -26.51 0.65 -4.61
N VAL A 138 -26.60 1.83 -5.22
CA VAL A 138 -27.13 2.01 -6.58
C VAL A 138 -26.26 1.26 -7.59
N GLY A 139 -24.94 1.32 -7.45
CA GLY A 139 -24.00 0.56 -8.28
C GLY A 139 -24.24 -0.94 -8.24
N TRP A 140 -24.47 -1.50 -7.04
CA TRP A 140 -24.78 -2.92 -6.88
C TRP A 140 -26.16 -3.30 -7.45
N ILE A 141 -27.18 -2.46 -7.27
CA ILE A 141 -28.50 -2.68 -7.89
C ILE A 141 -28.38 -2.69 -9.41
N TYR A 142 -27.64 -1.74 -9.98
CA TYR A 142 -27.36 -1.68 -11.42
C TYR A 142 -26.64 -2.94 -11.89
N PHE A 143 -25.59 -3.38 -11.19
CA PHE A 143 -24.83 -4.58 -11.51
C PHE A 143 -25.70 -5.85 -11.53
N VAL A 144 -26.60 -5.98 -10.54
CA VAL A 144 -27.55 -7.11 -10.47
C VAL A 144 -28.58 -7.02 -11.59
N ALA A 145 -29.17 -5.85 -11.85
CA ALA A 145 -30.14 -5.66 -12.92
C ALA A 145 -29.54 -5.95 -14.30
N TRP A 146 -28.32 -5.45 -14.55
CA TRP A 146 -27.54 -5.74 -15.75
C TRP A 146 -27.30 -7.24 -15.91
N SER A 147 -26.85 -7.90 -14.85
CA SER A 147 -26.61 -9.35 -14.84
C SER A 147 -27.90 -10.14 -15.17
N ILE A 148 -29.02 -9.82 -14.52
CA ILE A 148 -30.31 -10.49 -14.73
C ILE A 148 -30.83 -10.30 -16.17
N SER A 149 -30.55 -9.14 -16.80
CA SER A 149 -31.04 -8.84 -18.15
C SER A 149 -30.54 -9.81 -19.24
N PHE A 150 -29.45 -10.55 -19.01
CA PHE A 150 -28.94 -11.55 -19.95
C PHE A 150 -29.61 -12.94 -19.80
N TYR A 151 -30.29 -13.22 -18.69
CA TYR A 151 -30.89 -14.53 -18.42
C TYR A 151 -32.11 -14.89 -19.27
N PRO A 152 -33.00 -13.96 -19.69
CA PRO A 152 -34.16 -14.30 -20.52
C PRO A 152 -33.79 -15.02 -21.82
N GLN A 153 -32.74 -14.55 -22.50
CA GLN A 153 -32.26 -15.17 -23.74
C GLN A 153 -31.67 -16.57 -23.47
N MET A 154 -30.91 -16.72 -22.39
CA MET A 154 -30.33 -18.01 -21.98
C MET A 154 -31.41 -19.05 -21.64
N TYR A 155 -32.44 -18.64 -20.89
CA TYR A 155 -33.54 -19.51 -20.48
C TYR A 155 -34.36 -20.03 -21.67
N GLU A 156 -34.72 -19.14 -22.60
CA GLU A 156 -35.48 -19.52 -23.79
C GLU A 156 -34.69 -20.45 -24.73
N ASN A 157 -33.38 -20.24 -24.84
CA ASN A 157 -32.50 -21.10 -25.62
C ASN A 157 -32.32 -22.48 -24.97
N TRP A 158 -32.21 -22.52 -23.63
CA TRP A 158 -32.18 -23.78 -22.88
C TRP A 158 -33.48 -24.57 -23.04
N ARG A 159 -34.64 -23.91 -22.92
CA ARG A 159 -35.96 -24.54 -23.11
C ARG A 159 -36.13 -25.12 -24.53
N ARG A 160 -35.66 -24.38 -25.54
CA ARG A 160 -35.73 -24.80 -26.96
C ARG A 160 -34.63 -25.79 -27.35
N LYS A 161 -33.67 -26.08 -26.48
CA LYS A 161 -32.46 -26.89 -26.77
C LYS A 161 -31.72 -26.40 -28.02
N SER A 162 -31.69 -25.10 -28.24
CA SER A 162 -31.14 -24.49 -29.45
C SER A 162 -30.39 -23.20 -29.12
N VAL A 163 -29.24 -23.02 -29.76
CA VAL A 163 -28.38 -21.83 -29.64
C VAL A 163 -28.59 -20.85 -30.80
N VAL A 164 -29.60 -21.09 -31.64
CA VAL A 164 -29.90 -20.25 -32.81
C VAL A 164 -30.34 -18.85 -32.33
N GLY A 165 -29.60 -17.82 -32.78
CA GLY A 165 -29.83 -16.42 -32.40
C GLY A 165 -28.96 -15.91 -31.24
N LEU A 166 -28.06 -16.74 -30.69
CA LEU A 166 -27.00 -16.31 -29.77
C LEU A 166 -25.75 -15.95 -30.59
N ASN A 167 -25.16 -14.77 -30.38
CA ASN A 167 -23.82 -14.48 -30.90
C ASN A 167 -22.79 -14.78 -29.79
N PHE A 168 -21.85 -15.67 -30.09
CA PHE A 168 -20.83 -16.14 -29.15
C PHE A 168 -19.81 -15.06 -28.75
N ASP A 169 -19.76 -13.93 -29.45
CA ASP A 169 -18.88 -12.80 -29.09
C ASP A 169 -19.34 -12.05 -27.82
N PHE A 170 -20.57 -12.28 -27.35
CA PHE A 170 -21.15 -11.58 -26.20
C PHE A 170 -21.08 -12.38 -24.87
N ILE A 171 -20.43 -13.56 -24.85
CA ILE A 171 -20.22 -14.40 -23.66
C ILE A 171 -18.72 -14.68 -23.52
#